data_AF-A0A0J8RHK2-F1
#
_entry.id   AF-A0A0J8RHK2-F1
#
_cell.length_a   1.000
_cell.length_b   1.000
_cell.length_c   1.000
_cell.angle_alpha   90.00
_cell.angle_beta   90.00
_cell.angle_gamma   90.00
#
_symmetry.space_group_name_H-M   'P 1'
#
loop_
_entity.id
_entity.type
_entity.pdbx_description
1 polymer ?
#
loop_
_entity_poly.entity_id
_entity_poly.type
_entity_poly.pdbx_seq_one_letter_code
_entity_poly.pdbx_strand_id
1 'polypeptide(L)'
;MGKSSGGDLSDFAIRSVYGELMGEMRILNPMETVMMEFVCCLADDVAPQAKGHFFGCRNLGATGQQVLGAVELVREIARQLGLDRPRNGDHFGFLAKAETW
;
A
#
# COMPACT_ATOMS: atom_id res chain seq x y z
N MET A 1 -7.50 -31.69 -5.15
CA MET A 1 -7.28 -30.23 -5.13
C MET A 1 -7.46 -29.69 -6.53
N GLY A 2 -8.52 -28.91 -6.77
CA GLY A 2 -8.80 -28.35 -8.09
C GLY A 2 -7.74 -27.32 -8.47
N LYS A 3 -7.15 -27.47 -9.66
CA LYS A 3 -6.27 -26.47 -10.28
C LYS A 3 -7.12 -25.28 -10.74
N SER A 4 -7.57 -24.44 -9.81
CA SER A 4 -8.03 -23.10 -10.17
C SER A 4 -6.81 -22.17 -10.21
N SER A 5 -6.81 -21.19 -11.11
CA SER A 5 -5.77 -20.16 -11.19
C SER A 5 -5.56 -19.41 -9.85
N GLY A 6 -6.59 -19.37 -8.99
CA GLY A 6 -6.51 -18.76 -7.67
C GLY A 6 -5.65 -19.51 -6.65
N GLY A 7 -5.55 -20.85 -6.73
CA GLY A 7 -4.72 -21.64 -5.81
C GLY A 7 -3.23 -21.45 -6.06
N ASP A 8 -2.84 -21.45 -7.34
CA ASP A 8 -1.47 -21.19 -7.79
C ASP A 8 -1.05 -19.73 -7.51
N LEU A 9 -1.94 -18.78 -7.80
CA LEU A 9 -1.70 -17.36 -7.53
C LEU A 9 -1.55 -17.06 -6.03
N SER A 10 -2.34 -17.73 -5.18
CA SER A 10 -2.23 -17.55 -3.73
C SER A 10 -0.92 -18.11 -3.18
N ASP A 11 -0.52 -19.30 -3.64
CA ASP A 11 0.76 -19.91 -3.24
C ASP A 11 1.95 -19.05 -3.72
N PHE A 12 1.90 -18.56 -4.96
CA PHE A 12 2.90 -17.64 -5.50
C PHE A 12 2.98 -16.33 -4.71
N ALA A 13 1.84 -15.70 -4.38
CA ALA A 13 1.82 -14.48 -3.59
C ALA A 13 2.47 -14.70 -2.21
N ILE A 14 2.15 -15.80 -1.53
CA ILE A 14 2.71 -16.12 -0.21
C ILE A 14 4.22 -16.38 -0.32
N ARG A 15 4.65 -17.23 -1.24
CA ARG A 15 6.04 -17.68 -1.32
C ARG A 15 6.96 -16.62 -1.91
N SER A 16 6.61 -16.11 -3.09
CA SER A 16 7.49 -15.25 -3.86
C SER A 16 7.34 -13.78 -3.51
N VAL A 17 6.12 -13.29 -3.26
CA VAL A 17 5.91 -11.87 -2.91
C VAL A 17 6.15 -11.64 -1.42
N TYR A 18 5.32 -12.22 -0.54
CA TYR A 18 5.45 -12.00 0.90
C TYR A 18 6.68 -12.68 1.53
N GLY A 19 7.10 -13.83 1.00
CA GLY A 19 8.25 -14.58 1.48
C GLY A 19 9.58 -14.02 0.98
N GLU A 20 9.84 -14.16 -0.32
CA GLU A 20 11.15 -13.79 -0.90
C GLU A 20 11.32 -12.28 -1.07
N LEU A 21 10.40 -11.61 -1.78
CA LEU A 21 10.56 -10.20 -2.12
C LEU A 21 10.43 -9.28 -0.89
N MET A 22 9.36 -9.43 -0.12
CA MET A 22 9.10 -8.59 1.05
C MET A 22 9.89 -9.00 2.29
N GLY A 23 10.38 -10.25 2.34
CA GLY A 23 11.25 -10.73 3.41
C GLY A 23 12.71 -10.27 3.26
N GLU A 24 13.07 -9.64 2.14
CA GLU A 24 14.39 -9.06 1.92
C GLU A 24 14.52 -7.70 2.62
N MET A 25 15.26 -7.68 3.74
CA MET A 25 15.33 -6.53 4.63
C MET A 25 16.65 -5.76 4.58
N ARG A 26 17.58 -6.10 3.67
CA ARG A 26 18.91 -5.46 3.61
C ARG A 26 18.87 -4.01 3.13
N ILE A 27 17.82 -3.60 2.42
CA ILE A 27 17.69 -2.26 1.82
C ILE A 27 16.56 -1.48 2.50
N LEU A 28 15.35 -2.07 2.53
CA LEU A 28 14.18 -1.50 3.18
C LEU A 28 13.81 -2.34 4.40
N ASN A 29 13.50 -1.70 5.51
CA ASN A 29 12.94 -2.35 6.70
C ASN A 29 11.42 -2.61 6.52
N PRO A 30 10.73 -3.32 7.45
CA PRO A 30 9.34 -3.70 7.22
C PRO A 30 8.40 -2.50 7.06
N MET A 31 8.65 -1.43 7.82
CA MET A 31 7.89 -0.19 7.76
C MET A 31 8.07 0.49 6.40
N GLU A 32 9.31 0.59 5.94
CA GLU A 32 9.64 1.20 4.64
C GLU A 32 9.01 0.40 3.50
N THR A 33 9.10 -0.93 3.54
CA THR A 33 8.50 -1.82 2.55
C THR A 33 6.99 -1.65 2.48
N VAL A 34 6.27 -1.73 3.61
CA VAL A 34 4.80 -1.63 3.60
C VAL A 34 4.32 -0.23 3.20
N MET A 35 5.06 0.81 3.61
CA MET A 35 4.75 2.19 3.22
C MET A 35 4.92 2.36 1.71
N MET A 36 5.97 1.78 1.12
CA MET A 36 6.20 1.77 -0.32
C MET A 36 5.08 1.07 -1.08
N GLU A 37 4.66 -0.11 -0.63
CA GLU A 37 3.53 -0.83 -1.27
C GLU A 37 2.23 -0.02 -1.22
N PHE A 38 1.96 0.59 -0.06
CA PHE A 38 0.80 1.45 0.12
C PHE A 38 0.81 2.63 -0.86
N VAL A 39 1.91 3.39 -0.94
CA VAL A 39 1.99 4.57 -1.80
C VAL A 39 1.98 4.20 -3.29
N CYS A 40 2.56 3.06 -3.68
CA CYS A 40 2.49 2.55 -5.05
C CYS A 40 1.04 2.19 -5.41
N CYS A 41 0.34 1.42 -4.57
CA CYS A 41 -1.07 1.08 -4.81
C CYS A 41 -1.98 2.33 -4.83
N LEU A 42 -1.65 3.33 -4.00
CA LEU A 42 -2.33 4.62 -4.00
C LEU A 42 -2.08 5.35 -5.33
N ALA A 43 -0.83 5.47 -5.77
CA ALA A 43 -0.47 6.13 -7.03
C ALA A 43 -1.11 5.46 -8.26
N ASP A 44 -1.21 4.13 -8.25
CA ASP A 44 -1.81 3.32 -9.32
C ASP A 44 -3.35 3.23 -9.25
N ASP A 45 -4.00 3.95 -8.32
CA ASP A 45 -5.46 3.99 -8.16
C ASP A 45 -6.08 2.61 -7.81
N VAL A 46 -5.32 1.77 -7.10
CA VAL A 46 -5.71 0.38 -6.76
C VAL A 46 -6.21 0.30 -5.31
N ALA A 47 -7.39 0.89 -5.07
CA ALA A 47 -7.94 1.07 -3.72
C ALA A 47 -8.05 -0.21 -2.85
N PRO A 48 -8.48 -1.39 -3.36
CA PRO A 48 -8.60 -2.59 -2.53
C PRO A 48 -7.25 -3.06 -1.96
N GLN A 49 -6.19 -3.01 -2.77
CA GLN A 49 -4.82 -3.36 -2.38
C GLN A 49 -4.24 -2.29 -1.46
N ALA A 50 -4.40 -1.01 -1.83
CA ALA A 50 -3.96 0.12 -1.00
C ALA A 50 -4.54 0.05 0.41
N LYS A 51 -5.81 -0.36 0.56
CA LYS A 51 -6.45 -0.54 1.88
C LYS A 51 -5.74 -1.60 2.73
N GLY A 52 -5.32 -2.71 2.13
CA GLY A 52 -4.57 -3.76 2.82
C GLY A 52 -3.25 -3.24 3.38
N HIS A 53 -2.44 -2.62 2.52
CA HIS A 53 -1.13 -2.07 2.92
C HIS A 53 -1.27 -0.87 3.88
N PHE A 54 -2.30 -0.04 3.74
CA PHE A 54 -2.62 1.04 4.69
C PHE A 54 -2.78 0.53 6.13
N PHE A 55 -3.54 -0.56 6.33
CA PHE A 55 -3.64 -1.19 7.64
C PHE A 55 -2.36 -1.95 8.04
N GLY A 56 -1.61 -2.45 7.06
CA GLY A 56 -0.25 -2.97 7.26
C GLY A 56 0.69 -1.93 7.88
N CYS A 57 0.70 -0.69 7.38
CA CYS A 57 1.47 0.42 7.95
C CYS A 57 1.14 0.61 9.43
N ARG A 58 -0.16 0.63 9.78
CA ARG A 58 -0.57 0.76 11.19
C ARG A 58 -0.14 -0.43 12.03
N ASN A 59 -0.26 -1.65 11.53
CA ASN A 59 0.15 -2.86 12.23
C ASN A 59 1.66 -2.88 12.54
N LEU A 60 2.46 -2.22 11.70
CA LEU A 60 3.90 -2.05 11.90
C LEU A 60 4.27 -0.79 12.70
N GLY A 61 3.28 -0.03 13.19
CA GLY A 61 3.49 1.10 14.10
C GLY A 61 3.54 2.48 13.45
N ALA A 62 3.09 2.62 12.21
CA ALA A 62 3.04 3.94 11.56
C ALA A 62 2.07 4.87 12.32
N THR A 63 2.48 6.12 12.47
CA THR A 63 1.61 7.18 13.00
C THR A 63 0.66 7.70 11.92
N GLY A 64 -0.44 8.33 12.33
CA GLY A 64 -1.32 9.04 11.40
C GLY A 64 -0.57 10.07 10.55
N GLN A 65 0.34 10.82 11.17
CA GLN A 65 1.15 11.84 10.50
C GLN A 65 2.06 11.26 9.40
N GLN A 66 2.71 10.11 9.65
CA GLN A 66 3.55 9.47 8.64
C GLN A 66 2.73 9.05 7.41
N VAL A 67 1.55 8.50 7.63
CA VAL A 67 0.68 7.99 6.57
C VAL A 67 0.03 9.12 5.79
N LEU A 68 -0.49 10.14 6.48
CA LEU A 68 -1.05 11.33 5.83
C LEU A 68 0.02 12.10 5.05
N GLY A 69 1.22 12.26 5.59
CA GLY A 69 2.34 12.87 4.88
C GLY A 69 2.72 12.09 3.61
N ALA A 70 2.74 10.76 3.67
CA ALA A 70 2.97 9.93 2.49
C ALA A 70 1.87 10.12 1.42
N VAL A 71 0.60 10.17 1.82
CA VAL A 71 -0.53 10.46 0.91
C VAL A 71 -0.39 11.83 0.25
N GLU A 72 0.00 12.85 1.01
CA GLU A 72 0.22 14.20 0.50
C GLU A 72 1.36 14.22 -0.52
N LEU A 73 2.46 13.51 -0.28
CA LEU A 73 3.57 13.40 -1.23
C LEU A 73 3.13 12.78 -2.56
N VAL A 74 2.38 11.68 -2.53
CA VAL A 74 1.88 11.04 -3.75
C VAL A 74 1.01 12.02 -4.55
N ARG A 75 0.09 12.72 -3.87
CA ARG A 75 -0.82 13.68 -4.52
C ARG A 75 -0.09 14.89 -5.07
N GLU A 76 0.91 15.37 -4.37
CA GLU A 76 1.71 16.50 -4.81
C GLU A 76 2.53 16.14 -6.05
N ILE A 77 3.12 14.93 -6.10
CA ILE A 77 3.81 14.44 -7.30
C ILE A 77 2.82 14.30 -8.46
N ALA A 78 1.66 13.70 -8.23
CA ALA A 78 0.62 13.58 -9.27
C ALA A 78 0.21 14.95 -9.82
N ARG A 79 -0.01 15.93 -8.94
CA ARG A 79 -0.34 17.32 -9.31
C ARG A 79 0.77 17.95 -10.18
N GLN A 80 2.04 17.77 -9.81
CA GLN A 80 3.18 18.27 -10.59
C GLN A 80 3.26 17.65 -11.98
N LEU A 81 2.84 16.40 -12.13
CA LEU A 81 2.78 15.68 -13.40
C LEU A 81 1.51 15.97 -14.21
N GLY A 82 0.60 16.82 -13.70
CA GLY A 82 -0.70 17.08 -14.34
C GLY A 82 -1.63 15.88 -14.32
N LEU A 83 -1.36 14.91 -13.46
CA LEU A 83 -2.22 13.75 -13.25
C LEU A 83 -3.36 14.11 -12.33
N ASP A 84 -4.51 13.52 -12.61
CA ASP A 84 -5.73 13.81 -11.91
C ASP A 84 -6.05 12.78 -10.82
N ARG A 85 -5.11 11.88 -10.52
CA ARG A 85 -5.22 10.79 -9.53
C ARG A 85 -3.92 10.63 -8.74
N PRO A 86 -3.97 10.10 -7.50
CA PRO A 86 -5.15 9.60 -6.79
C PRO A 86 -5.97 10.73 -6.14
N ARG A 87 -7.28 10.78 -6.42
CA ARG A 87 -8.19 11.81 -5.86
C ARG A 87 -8.69 11.45 -4.47
N ASN A 88 -9.29 12.45 -3.81
CA ASN A 88 -10.29 12.20 -2.77
C ASN A 88 -11.53 11.60 -3.45
N GLY A 89 -11.70 10.29 -3.36
CA GLY A 89 -12.86 9.57 -3.89
C GLY A 89 -13.32 8.51 -2.89
N ASP A 90 -14.59 8.10 -2.98
CA ASP A 90 -15.24 7.18 -2.03
C ASP A 90 -14.48 5.87 -1.82
N HIS A 91 -13.75 5.41 -2.83
CA HIS A 91 -12.93 4.20 -2.80
C HIS A 91 -11.67 4.31 -1.90
N PHE A 92 -11.17 5.52 -1.65
CA PHE A 92 -10.08 5.81 -0.70
C PHE A 92 -10.58 6.36 0.65
N GLY A 93 -11.88 6.25 0.96
CA GLY A 93 -12.45 6.75 2.22
C GLY A 93 -11.80 6.19 3.49
N PHE A 94 -11.08 5.06 3.40
CA PHE A 94 -10.33 4.50 4.53
C PHE A 94 -9.18 5.39 5.01
N LEU A 95 -8.65 6.29 4.17
CA LEU A 95 -7.55 7.18 4.53
C LEU A 95 -7.89 8.11 5.70
N ALA A 96 -9.16 8.51 5.83
CA ALA A 96 -9.63 9.32 6.95
C ALA A 96 -9.38 8.66 8.32
N LYS A 97 -9.27 7.33 8.36
CA LYS A 97 -8.96 6.61 9.60
C LYS A 97 -7.56 6.91 10.14
N ALA A 98 -6.64 7.39 9.31
CA ALA A 98 -5.30 7.78 9.76
C ALA A 98 -5.33 8.99 10.71
N GLU A 99 -6.36 9.82 10.66
CA GLU A 99 -6.53 10.96 11.58
C GLU A 99 -6.73 10.52 13.04
N THR A 100 -7.08 9.25 13.28
CA THR A 100 -7.33 8.69 14.61
C THR A 100 -6.20 7.78 15.11
N TRP A 101 -5.02 7.80 14.48
CA TRP A 101 -3.90 6.86 14.75
C TRP A 101 -2.79 7.41 15.61
#